data_AF-A0A7V0IYN7-F1
#
_entry.id   AF-A0A7V0IYN7-F1
#
_cell.length_a   1.000
_cell.length_b   1.000
_cell.length_c   1.000
_cell.angle_alpha   90.00
_cell.angle_beta   90.00
_cell.angle_gamma   90.00
#
_symmetry.space_group_name_H-M   'P 1'
#
loop_
_entity.id
_entity.type
_entity.pdbx_description
1 polymer ?
#
loop_
_entity_poly.entity_id
_entity_poly.type
_entity_poly.pdbx_seq_one_letter_code
_entity_poly.pdbx_strand_id
1 'polypeptide(L)'
;MQSNFFIRSLIISWLVFLGLLLGALLVSTPEGRSIQYVLGGGALLITLVFIALIRMYILKQRETLKTAGESKEGSEVGFVVDTFHDLVARLKEKEKELEKLKAFAEEKAVRMEAYNENILQSVPSGVISVDNSTRIRSINQAAEMILGIDAKEVIGRKFDEVFREPLTTLLGEDKTVSRAEYPYATNDRRHIWVGITTSQLKNSSGDKIGIIFIFTDLTDIKALQSQVDLKQRLSQLGEMSAGISHELRNSMSVISGYAKLLSKKVEASNKTTVDAIQSEINIMDRIISELLAFAKPSFLNMEDVVINELIKETAASAVGGNESVKVALNPAAPLCIKADGVLLRQAFTNLFANAVDAMPDGGNIEV
;
A
#
# COMPACT_ATOMS: atom_id res chain seq x y z
N MET A 1 79.72 -37.64 6.80
CA MET A 1 80.81 -37.75 7.81
C MET A 1 82.09 -38.42 7.30
N GLN A 2 82.03 -39.42 6.41
CA GLN A 2 83.24 -40.12 5.89
C GLN A 2 84.15 -39.28 4.96
N SER A 3 83.61 -38.32 4.20
CA SER A 3 84.41 -37.49 3.25
C SER A 3 85.43 -36.56 3.93
N ASN A 4 85.09 -35.96 5.09
CA ASN A 4 86.02 -35.10 5.84
C ASN A 4 87.17 -35.88 6.50
N PHE A 5 86.94 -37.16 6.81
CA PHE A 5 87.98 -38.02 7.38
C PHE A 5 89.04 -38.37 6.33
N PHE A 6 88.61 -38.68 5.10
CA PHE A 6 89.52 -39.00 4.00
C PHE A 6 90.42 -37.82 3.63
N ILE A 7 89.88 -36.60 3.58
CA ILE A 7 90.65 -35.38 3.26
C ILE A 7 91.66 -35.07 4.37
N ARG A 8 91.27 -35.18 5.65
CA ARG A 8 92.19 -34.98 6.77
C ARG A 8 93.32 -36.01 6.77
N SER A 9 93.02 -37.27 6.49
CA SER A 9 94.03 -38.33 6.36
C SER A 9 95.01 -38.06 5.21
N LEU A 10 94.50 -37.62 4.06
CA LEU A 10 95.32 -37.30 2.88
C LEU A 10 96.27 -36.11 3.13
N ILE A 11 95.80 -35.08 3.83
CA ILE A 11 96.61 -33.90 4.19
C ILE A 11 97.72 -34.28 5.18
N ILE A 12 97.40 -35.10 6.19
CA ILE A 12 98.37 -35.55 7.18
C ILE A 12 99.44 -36.43 6.52
N SER A 13 99.05 -37.36 5.65
CA SER A 13 99.99 -38.23 4.93
C SER A 13 100.93 -37.44 4.00
N TRP A 14 100.44 -36.34 3.41
CA TRP A 14 101.24 -35.47 2.56
C TRP A 14 102.22 -34.60 3.35
N LEU A 15 101.83 -34.09 4.53
CA LEU A 15 102.73 -33.36 5.43
C LEU A 15 103.87 -34.24 5.95
N VAL A 16 103.59 -35.51 6.25
CA VAL A 16 104.62 -36.49 6.65
C VAL A 16 105.60 -36.77 5.51
N PHE A 17 105.09 -36.91 4.28
CA PHE A 17 105.93 -37.08 3.08
C PHE A 17 106.84 -35.87 2.83
N LEU A 18 106.31 -34.64 2.96
CA LEU A 18 107.08 -33.40 2.83
C LEU A 18 108.19 -33.30 3.90
N GLY A 19 107.89 -33.72 5.14
CA GLY A 19 108.85 -33.75 6.24
C GLY A 19 110.00 -34.75 6.01
N LEU A 20 109.69 -35.94 5.48
CA LEU A 20 110.71 -36.94 5.13
C LEU A 20 111.60 -36.48 3.97
N LEU A 21 111.03 -35.76 2.99
CA LEU A 21 111.75 -35.23 1.83
C LEU A 21 112.67 -34.06 2.21
N LEU A 22 112.24 -33.21 3.14
CA LEU A 22 113.08 -32.17 3.77
C LEU A 22 114.22 -32.77 4.60
N GLY A 23 113.95 -33.86 5.33
CA GLY A 23 114.98 -34.60 6.07
C GLY A 23 116.06 -35.20 5.15
N ALA A 24 115.67 -35.73 3.99
CA ALA A 24 116.60 -36.27 2.98
C ALA A 24 117.46 -35.19 2.30
N LEU A 25 117.00 -33.94 2.23
CA LEU A 25 117.76 -32.79 1.73
C LEU A 25 118.80 -32.27 2.72
N LEU A 26 118.61 -32.50 4.03
CA LEU A 26 119.49 -32.06 5.11
C LEU A 26 120.65 -33.01 5.41
N VAL A 27 120.55 -34.28 5.00
CA VAL A 27 121.57 -35.31 5.21
C VAL A 27 122.22 -35.68 3.87
N SER A 28 123.19 -34.90 3.38
CA SER A 28 124.04 -35.35 2.26
C SER A 28 125.38 -34.61 2.16
N THR A 29 126.40 -35.33 1.68
CA THR A 29 127.80 -34.94 1.54
C THR A 29 128.07 -34.08 0.28
N PRO A 30 129.24 -33.41 0.16
CA PRO A 30 129.46 -32.30 -0.78
C PRO A 30 129.42 -32.63 -2.29
N GLU A 31 129.36 -33.90 -2.72
CA GLU A 31 129.51 -34.29 -4.12
C GLU A 31 128.20 -34.41 -4.93
N GLY A 32 127.02 -34.19 -4.32
CA GLY A 32 125.70 -34.44 -4.94
C GLY A 32 124.86 -33.24 -5.40
N ARG A 33 125.44 -32.03 -5.55
CA ARG A 33 124.66 -30.78 -5.73
C ARG A 33 123.76 -30.70 -6.97
N SER A 34 124.07 -31.38 -8.07
CA SER A 34 123.24 -31.34 -9.30
C SER A 34 121.94 -32.16 -9.15
N ILE A 35 121.96 -33.24 -8.37
CA ILE A 35 120.81 -34.11 -8.12
C ILE A 35 119.80 -33.44 -7.16
N GLN A 36 120.27 -32.53 -6.29
CA GLN A 36 119.43 -31.80 -5.34
C GLN A 36 118.45 -30.83 -6.00
N TYR A 37 118.87 -30.09 -7.03
CA TYR A 37 117.99 -29.15 -7.72
C TYR A 37 116.88 -29.87 -8.53
N VAL A 38 117.19 -31.04 -9.09
CA VAL A 38 116.22 -31.86 -9.83
C VAL A 38 115.19 -32.48 -8.87
N LEU A 39 115.63 -32.98 -7.71
CA LEU A 39 114.73 -33.51 -6.66
C LEU A 39 113.85 -32.40 -6.03
N GLY A 40 114.43 -31.24 -5.74
CA GLY A 40 113.69 -30.09 -5.20
C GLY A 40 112.65 -29.52 -6.18
N GLY A 41 113.01 -29.40 -7.46
CA GLY A 41 112.10 -28.96 -8.52
C GLY A 41 110.95 -29.93 -8.75
N GLY A 42 111.22 -31.24 -8.74
CA GLY A 42 110.20 -32.28 -8.87
C GLY A 42 109.20 -32.28 -7.72
N ALA A 43 109.67 -32.10 -6.47
CA ALA A 43 108.81 -32.01 -5.30
C ALA A 43 107.85 -30.81 -5.38
N LEU A 44 108.34 -29.64 -5.82
CA LEU A 44 107.54 -28.42 -5.93
C LEU A 44 106.43 -28.56 -6.99
N LEU A 45 106.72 -29.21 -8.12
CA LEU A 45 105.72 -29.52 -9.15
C LEU A 45 104.63 -30.47 -8.63
N ILE A 46 105.01 -31.52 -7.90
CA ILE A 46 104.05 -32.45 -7.28
C ILE A 46 103.18 -31.72 -6.24
N THR A 47 103.75 -30.79 -5.47
CA THR A 47 102.98 -30.01 -4.49
C THR A 47 101.92 -29.13 -5.14
N LEU A 48 102.26 -28.48 -6.26
CA LEU A 48 101.33 -27.62 -6.99
C LEU A 48 100.20 -28.42 -7.64
N VAL A 49 100.50 -29.58 -8.23
CA VAL A 49 99.49 -30.48 -8.79
C VAL A 49 98.55 -31.01 -7.71
N PHE A 50 99.07 -31.36 -6.53
CA PHE A 50 98.27 -31.82 -5.41
C PHE A 50 97.31 -30.75 -4.88
N ILE A 51 97.79 -29.51 -4.74
CA ILE A 51 96.95 -28.35 -4.34
C ILE A 51 95.86 -28.10 -5.39
N ALA A 52 96.18 -28.18 -6.69
CA ALA A 52 95.21 -28.00 -7.76
C ALA A 52 94.11 -29.07 -7.74
N LEU A 53 94.46 -30.34 -7.50
CA LEU A 53 93.51 -31.45 -7.40
C LEU A 53 92.57 -31.29 -6.19
N ILE A 54 93.10 -30.88 -5.04
CA ILE A 54 92.27 -30.58 -3.85
C ILE A 54 91.31 -29.42 -4.14
N ARG A 55 91.79 -28.34 -4.78
CA ARG A 55 90.95 -27.20 -5.15
C ARG A 55 89.83 -27.61 -6.11
N MET A 56 90.14 -28.42 -7.11
CA MET A 56 89.17 -28.94 -8.09
C MET A 56 88.13 -29.86 -7.42
N TYR A 57 88.56 -30.71 -6.48
CA TYR A 57 87.67 -31.58 -5.72
C TYR A 57 86.70 -30.79 -4.82
N ILE A 58 87.18 -29.75 -4.14
CA ILE A 58 86.35 -28.87 -3.29
C ILE A 58 85.33 -28.10 -4.13
N LEU A 59 85.71 -27.61 -5.32
CA LEU A 59 84.80 -26.91 -6.22
C LEU A 59 83.70 -27.83 -6.75
N LYS A 60 84.04 -29.07 -7.14
CA LYS A 60 83.07 -30.07 -7.61
C LYS A 60 82.08 -30.53 -6.51
N GLN A 61 82.52 -30.57 -5.26
CA GLN A 61 81.60 -30.81 -4.12
C GLN A 61 80.66 -29.63 -3.86
N ARG A 62 81.13 -28.38 -4.01
CA ARG A 62 80.26 -27.20 -3.85
C ARG A 62 79.14 -27.14 -4.89
N GLU A 63 79.39 -27.62 -6.11
CA GLU A 63 78.40 -27.63 -7.19
C GLU A 63 77.31 -28.70 -7.00
N THR A 64 77.68 -29.86 -6.42
CA THR A 64 76.74 -30.94 -6.09
C THR A 64 75.95 -30.68 -4.80
N LEU A 65 76.48 -29.90 -3.86
CA LEU A 65 75.76 -29.47 -2.65
C LEU A 65 74.74 -28.35 -2.93
N LYS A 66 74.99 -27.45 -3.89
CA LYS A 66 74.02 -26.42 -4.29
C LYS A 66 72.78 -26.99 -4.99
N THR A 67 72.93 -28.08 -5.73
CA THR A 67 71.82 -28.71 -6.48
C THR A 67 70.97 -29.68 -5.63
N ALA A 68 71.50 -30.18 -4.50
CA ALA A 68 70.80 -31.10 -3.61
C ALA A 68 70.17 -30.45 -2.35
N GLY A 69 70.67 -29.28 -1.92
CA GLY A 69 70.20 -28.60 -0.70
C GLY A 69 68.97 -27.69 -0.87
N GLU A 70 68.62 -27.30 -2.10
CA GLU A 70 67.52 -26.33 -2.35
C GLU A 70 66.17 -26.99 -2.69
N SER A 71 66.06 -28.33 -2.73
CA SER A 71 64.86 -29.01 -3.27
C SER A 71 64.05 -29.87 -2.28
N LYS A 72 64.34 -29.89 -0.97
CA LYS A 72 63.55 -30.68 0.00
C LYS A 72 63.04 -29.97 1.26
N GLU A 73 63.67 -28.92 1.76
CA GLU A 73 63.17 -28.20 2.97
C GLU A 73 62.27 -27.00 2.65
N GLY A 74 62.35 -26.43 1.43
CA GLY A 74 61.50 -25.32 1.01
C GLY A 74 60.08 -25.72 0.57
N SER A 75 59.84 -26.99 0.26
CA SER A 75 58.56 -27.43 -0.35
C SER A 75 57.46 -27.72 0.67
N GLU A 76 57.76 -28.27 1.86
CA GLU A 76 56.72 -28.56 2.87
C GLU A 76 56.30 -27.30 3.64
N VAL A 77 57.26 -26.47 4.07
CA VAL A 77 56.94 -25.21 4.77
C VAL A 77 56.30 -24.20 3.81
N GLY A 78 56.79 -24.12 2.56
CA GLY A 78 56.17 -23.30 1.51
C GLY A 78 54.73 -23.73 1.23
N PHE A 79 54.47 -25.04 1.14
CA PHE A 79 53.13 -25.57 0.94
C PHE A 79 52.17 -25.22 2.10
N VAL A 80 52.60 -25.28 3.35
CA VAL A 80 51.77 -24.89 4.51
C VAL A 80 51.49 -23.38 4.51
N VAL A 81 52.48 -22.56 4.18
CA VAL A 81 52.32 -21.10 4.10
C VAL A 81 51.38 -20.72 2.95
N ASP A 82 51.50 -21.36 1.79
CA ASP A 82 50.64 -21.10 0.63
C ASP A 82 49.20 -21.56 0.89
N THR A 83 49.00 -22.72 1.50
CA THR A 83 47.67 -23.20 1.89
C THR A 83 47.03 -22.31 2.96
N PHE A 84 47.81 -21.79 3.90
CA PHE A 84 47.30 -20.83 4.88
C PHE A 84 46.90 -19.50 4.23
N HIS A 85 47.70 -18.96 3.31
CA HIS A 85 47.34 -17.75 2.56
C HIS A 85 46.08 -17.97 1.70
N ASP A 86 45.94 -19.12 1.05
CA ASP A 86 44.73 -19.47 0.27
C ASP A 86 43.49 -19.58 1.17
N LEU A 87 43.61 -20.22 2.34
CA LEU A 87 42.51 -20.30 3.32
C LEU A 87 42.09 -18.93 3.84
N VAL A 88 43.05 -18.06 4.17
CA VAL A 88 42.76 -16.68 4.61
C VAL A 88 42.10 -15.88 3.50
N ALA A 89 42.53 -16.04 2.25
CA ALA A 89 41.90 -15.40 1.09
C ALA A 89 40.45 -15.89 0.91
N ARG A 90 40.22 -17.20 0.95
CA ARG A 90 38.87 -17.81 0.87
C ARG A 90 37.96 -17.39 2.01
N LEU A 91 38.48 -17.29 3.24
CA LEU A 91 37.70 -16.83 4.40
C LEU A 91 37.27 -15.37 4.23
N LYS A 92 38.19 -14.49 3.83
CA LYS A 92 37.85 -13.08 3.53
C LYS A 92 36.85 -12.95 2.39
N GLU A 93 36.96 -13.80 1.37
CA GLU A 93 36.01 -13.82 0.26
C GLU A 93 34.62 -14.28 0.73
N LYS A 94 34.55 -15.34 1.53
CA LYS A 94 33.29 -15.85 2.10
C LYS A 94 32.65 -14.86 3.06
N GLU A 95 33.42 -14.20 3.91
CA GLU A 95 32.93 -13.16 4.82
C GLU A 95 32.29 -12.01 4.04
N LYS A 96 32.97 -11.54 2.98
CA LYS A 96 32.45 -10.49 2.08
C LYS A 96 31.20 -10.93 1.33
N GLU A 97 31.12 -12.20 0.92
CA GLU A 97 29.92 -12.77 0.28
C GLU A 97 28.74 -12.79 1.26
N LEU A 98 29.00 -13.18 2.52
CA LEU A 98 27.99 -13.29 3.56
C LEU A 98 27.46 -11.91 3.97
N GLU A 99 28.33 -10.90 4.08
CA GLU A 99 27.93 -9.51 4.31
C GLU A 99 27.04 -8.98 3.17
N LYS A 100 27.41 -9.23 1.91
CA LYS A 100 26.58 -8.85 0.76
C LYS A 100 25.23 -9.53 0.78
N LEU A 101 25.19 -10.83 1.09
CA LEU A 101 23.95 -11.60 1.14
C LEU A 101 23.02 -11.11 2.25
N LYS A 102 23.60 -10.81 3.43
CA LYS A 102 22.86 -10.26 4.57
C LYS A 102 22.30 -8.87 4.25
N ALA A 103 23.11 -7.97 3.70
CA ALA A 103 22.66 -6.64 3.28
C ALA A 103 21.53 -6.74 2.23
N PHE A 104 21.67 -7.62 1.26
CA PHE A 104 20.62 -7.86 0.25
C PHE A 104 19.34 -8.43 0.87
N ALA A 105 19.44 -9.34 1.84
CA ALA A 105 18.29 -9.91 2.53
C ALA A 105 17.56 -8.87 3.40
N GLU A 106 18.31 -8.02 4.12
CA GLU A 106 17.76 -6.91 4.92
C GLU A 106 17.05 -5.89 4.03
N GLU A 107 17.68 -5.46 2.93
CA GLU A 107 17.05 -4.54 1.97
C GLU A 107 15.77 -5.13 1.37
N LYS A 108 15.79 -6.42 1.01
CA LYS A 108 14.61 -7.11 0.49
C LYS A 108 13.50 -7.21 1.53
N ALA A 109 13.84 -7.46 2.80
CA ALA A 109 12.87 -7.52 3.89
C ALA A 109 12.21 -6.15 4.11
N VAL A 110 13.00 -5.08 4.23
CA VAL A 110 12.50 -3.70 4.38
C VAL A 110 11.61 -3.32 3.20
N ARG A 111 12.01 -3.66 1.97
CA ARG A 111 11.22 -3.37 0.77
C ARG A 111 9.89 -4.13 0.76
N MET A 112 9.90 -5.39 1.17
CA MET A 112 8.69 -6.21 1.24
C MET A 112 7.73 -5.71 2.32
N GLU A 113 8.24 -5.31 3.48
CA GLU A 113 7.45 -4.71 4.56
C GLU A 113 6.80 -3.40 4.11
N ALA A 114 7.58 -2.49 3.54
CA ALA A 114 7.06 -1.22 3.01
C ALA A 114 6.01 -1.45 1.91
N TYR A 115 6.22 -2.43 1.04
CA TYR A 115 5.25 -2.78 0.00
C TYR A 115 3.93 -3.31 0.59
N ASN A 116 3.99 -4.23 1.55
CA ASN A 116 2.81 -4.77 2.22
C ASN A 116 2.05 -3.70 3.01
N GLU A 117 2.77 -2.81 3.69
CA GLU A 117 2.17 -1.68 4.39
C GLU A 117 1.45 -0.74 3.42
N ASN A 118 2.10 -0.37 2.32
CA ASN A 118 1.47 0.47 1.28
C ASN A 118 0.19 -0.17 0.72
N ILE A 119 0.18 -1.49 0.49
CA ILE A 119 -1.05 -2.18 0.08
C ILE A 119 -2.14 -2.00 1.13
N LEU A 120 -1.85 -2.32 2.40
CA LEU A 120 -2.84 -2.21 3.48
C LEU A 120 -3.38 -0.79 3.64
N GLN A 121 -2.52 0.23 3.50
CA GLN A 121 -2.90 1.64 3.58
C GLN A 121 -3.74 2.09 2.37
N SER A 122 -3.54 1.48 1.20
CA SER A 122 -4.28 1.84 -0.03
C SER A 122 -5.69 1.23 -0.14
N VAL A 123 -6.00 0.22 0.68
CA VAL A 123 -7.31 -0.44 0.65
C VAL A 123 -8.38 0.51 1.20
N PRO A 124 -9.50 0.77 0.47
CA PRO A 124 -10.54 1.69 0.90
C PRO A 124 -11.39 1.14 2.05
N SER A 125 -11.35 -0.18 2.29
CA SER A 125 -11.95 -0.82 3.45
C SER A 125 -11.06 -0.66 4.69
N GLY A 126 -11.68 -0.45 5.84
CA GLY A 126 -11.00 -0.50 7.12
C GLY A 126 -10.51 -1.90 7.43
N VAL A 127 -9.25 -2.02 7.82
CA VAL A 127 -8.59 -3.27 8.20
C VAL A 127 -8.01 -3.12 9.59
N ILE A 128 -8.41 -4.01 10.50
CA ILE A 128 -7.89 -4.09 11.87
C ILE A 128 -7.40 -5.52 12.11
N SER A 129 -6.18 -5.67 12.61
CA SER A 129 -5.67 -6.97 13.08
C SER A 129 -5.60 -7.00 14.60
N VAL A 130 -6.01 -8.13 15.18
CA VAL A 130 -5.89 -8.41 16.61
C VAL A 130 -5.11 -9.70 16.83
N ASP A 131 -4.38 -9.77 17.93
CA ASP A 131 -3.66 -10.98 18.35
C ASP A 131 -4.58 -11.99 19.07
N ASN A 132 -4.03 -13.14 19.46
CA ASN A 132 -4.74 -14.17 20.23
C ASN A 132 -5.19 -13.71 21.64
N SER A 133 -4.64 -12.61 22.15
CA SER A 133 -5.04 -11.98 23.42
C SER A 133 -6.06 -10.85 23.21
N THR A 134 -6.67 -10.78 22.02
CA THR A 134 -7.63 -9.76 21.56
C THR A 134 -7.10 -8.33 21.62
N ARG A 135 -5.78 -8.15 21.56
CA ARG A 135 -5.17 -6.81 21.49
C ARG A 135 -4.99 -6.37 20.06
N ILE A 136 -5.25 -5.09 19.81
CA ILE A 136 -5.12 -4.45 18.51
C ILE A 136 -3.64 -4.40 18.14
N ARG A 137 -3.27 -5.01 17.00
CA ARG A 137 -1.90 -5.05 16.50
C ARG A 137 -1.66 -4.04 15.37
N SER A 138 -2.63 -3.87 14.48
CA SER A 138 -2.54 -2.89 13.40
C SER A 138 -3.91 -2.37 12.98
N ILE A 139 -3.92 -1.13 12.46
CA ILE A 139 -5.08 -0.45 11.88
C ILE A 139 -4.58 0.28 10.63
N ASN A 140 -5.31 0.19 9.51
CA ASN A 140 -4.99 0.98 8.31
C ASN A 140 -5.67 2.36 8.33
N GLN A 141 -5.23 3.26 7.45
CA GLN A 141 -5.74 4.63 7.35
C GLN A 141 -7.25 4.68 7.09
N ALA A 142 -7.79 3.76 6.28
CA ALA A 142 -9.23 3.69 6.04
C ALA A 142 -10.01 3.39 7.32
N ALA A 143 -9.52 2.51 8.19
CA ALA A 143 -10.15 2.22 9.47
C ALA A 143 -10.13 3.43 10.42
N GLU A 144 -9.03 4.19 10.47
CA GLU A 144 -8.95 5.45 11.23
C GLU A 144 -10.01 6.45 10.77
N MET A 145 -10.12 6.67 9.46
CA MET A 145 -11.08 7.61 8.87
C MET A 145 -12.54 7.18 9.07
N ILE A 146 -12.85 5.91 8.83
CA ILE A 146 -14.21 5.38 8.94
C ILE A 146 -14.67 5.42 10.41
N LEU A 147 -13.83 4.96 11.34
CA LEU A 147 -14.21 4.85 12.76
C LEU A 147 -13.98 6.14 13.57
N GLY A 148 -13.26 7.11 13.02
CA GLY A 148 -12.90 8.36 13.69
C GLY A 148 -11.96 8.14 14.88
N ILE A 149 -10.90 7.35 14.67
CA ILE A 149 -9.93 6.96 15.71
C ILE A 149 -8.50 7.24 15.25
N ASP A 150 -7.60 7.47 16.22
CA ASP A 150 -6.15 7.53 15.98
C ASP A 150 -5.52 6.17 16.31
N ALA A 151 -4.81 5.57 15.36
CA ALA A 151 -4.13 4.30 15.51
C ALA A 151 -3.17 4.29 16.72
N LYS A 152 -2.49 5.40 17.02
CA LYS A 152 -1.54 5.51 18.12
C LYS A 152 -2.20 5.37 19.49
N GLU A 153 -3.47 5.72 19.61
CA GLU A 153 -4.21 5.66 20.88
C GLU A 153 -4.80 4.27 21.16
N VAL A 154 -4.95 3.44 20.11
CA VAL A 154 -5.68 2.18 20.17
C VAL A 154 -4.79 0.95 20.00
N ILE A 155 -3.64 1.06 19.33
CA ILE A 155 -2.68 -0.05 19.21
C ILE A 155 -2.25 -0.53 20.60
N GLY A 156 -2.28 -1.85 20.81
CA GLY A 156 -1.94 -2.53 22.06
C GLY A 156 -3.07 -2.62 23.09
N ARG A 157 -4.14 -1.83 22.94
CA ARG A 157 -5.35 -1.93 23.77
C ARG A 157 -6.18 -3.14 23.38
N LYS A 158 -7.04 -3.60 24.29
CA LYS A 158 -7.97 -4.69 23.97
C LYS A 158 -9.07 -4.19 23.05
N PHE A 159 -9.48 -5.03 22.10
CA PHE A 159 -10.47 -4.67 21.08
C PHE A 159 -11.83 -4.29 21.68
N ASP A 160 -12.27 -4.99 22.73
CA ASP A 160 -13.53 -4.75 23.46
C ASP A 160 -13.54 -3.47 24.32
N GLU A 161 -12.37 -2.94 24.67
CA GLU A 161 -12.25 -1.64 25.35
C GLU A 161 -12.39 -0.45 24.38
N VAL A 162 -12.07 -0.67 23.11
CA VAL A 162 -12.03 0.38 22.07
C VAL A 162 -13.30 0.37 21.24
N PHE A 163 -13.78 -0.81 20.86
CA PHE A 163 -14.93 -0.98 19.99
C PHE A 163 -16.12 -1.56 20.77
N ARG A 164 -17.32 -1.22 20.32
CA ARG A 164 -18.58 -1.72 20.88
C ARG A 164 -19.28 -2.65 19.90
N GLU A 165 -20.43 -3.18 20.32
CA GLU A 165 -21.34 -3.93 19.47
C GLU A 165 -21.64 -3.17 18.15
N PRO A 166 -21.70 -3.87 17.00
CA PRO A 166 -21.63 -5.33 16.84
C PRO A 166 -20.21 -5.87 16.55
N LEU A 167 -19.16 -5.05 16.64
CA LEU A 167 -17.80 -5.52 16.35
C LEU A 167 -17.30 -6.53 17.39
N THR A 168 -17.71 -6.37 18.64
CA THR A 168 -17.28 -7.20 19.77
C THR A 168 -17.90 -8.59 19.78
N THR A 169 -19.14 -8.75 19.34
CA THR A 169 -19.78 -10.07 19.22
C THR A 169 -19.09 -10.95 18.17
N LEU A 170 -18.51 -10.33 17.13
CA LEU A 170 -17.82 -11.03 16.04
C LEU A 170 -16.43 -11.57 16.44
N LEU A 171 -15.87 -11.17 17.60
CA LEU A 171 -14.60 -11.72 18.13
C LEU A 171 -14.71 -13.20 18.52
N GLY A 172 -15.90 -13.63 18.96
CA GLY A 172 -16.12 -14.95 19.55
C GLY A 172 -16.49 -16.05 18.55
N GLU A 173 -16.81 -15.68 17.31
CA GLU A 173 -17.18 -16.65 16.29
C GLU A 173 -15.92 -17.25 15.65
N ASP A 174 -15.66 -18.53 15.93
CA ASP A 174 -14.51 -19.26 15.36
C ASP A 174 -14.68 -19.58 13.85
N LYS A 175 -15.69 -18.99 13.21
CA LYS A 175 -15.99 -19.09 11.78
C LYS A 175 -15.79 -17.72 11.13
N THR A 176 -15.32 -17.75 9.89
CA THR A 176 -15.33 -16.58 9.01
C THR A 176 -16.77 -16.08 8.88
N VAL A 177 -17.10 -14.95 9.52
CA VAL A 177 -18.41 -14.32 9.33
C VAL A 177 -18.36 -13.58 8.01
N SER A 178 -19.15 -14.06 7.05
CA SER A 178 -19.26 -13.45 5.73
C SER A 178 -20.32 -12.37 5.74
N ARG A 179 -19.87 -11.11 5.60
CA ARG A 179 -20.65 -9.97 5.09
C ARG A 179 -21.98 -9.74 5.81
N ALA A 180 -21.92 -9.44 7.10
CA ALA A 180 -23.06 -8.92 7.84
C ALA A 180 -23.04 -7.38 7.81
N GLU A 181 -24.21 -6.78 7.58
CA GLU A 181 -24.38 -5.32 7.47
C GLU A 181 -25.08 -4.80 8.72
N TYR A 182 -24.45 -3.85 9.41
CA TYR A 182 -24.99 -3.31 10.65
C TYR A 182 -24.94 -1.78 10.68
N PRO A 183 -25.89 -1.14 11.37
CA PRO A 183 -25.71 0.24 11.82
C PRO A 183 -24.60 0.28 12.88
N TYR A 184 -23.71 1.25 12.77
CA TYR A 184 -22.60 1.45 13.70
C TYR A 184 -22.48 2.91 14.09
N ALA A 185 -22.25 3.15 15.39
CA ALA A 185 -21.95 4.46 15.94
C ALA A 185 -20.44 4.58 16.14
N THR A 186 -19.81 5.47 15.38
CA THR A 186 -18.37 5.75 15.44
C THR A 186 -18.01 6.51 16.72
N ASN A 187 -16.71 6.59 17.03
CA ASN A 187 -16.25 7.29 18.24
C ASN A 187 -16.51 8.81 18.20
N ASP A 188 -16.56 9.38 17.01
CA ASP A 188 -16.97 10.77 16.76
C ASP A 188 -18.51 10.98 16.68
N ARG A 189 -19.30 9.96 17.05
CA ARG A 189 -20.78 9.95 17.10
C ARG A 189 -21.49 10.02 15.75
N ARG A 190 -20.82 9.75 14.62
CA ARG A 190 -21.50 9.52 13.34
C ARG A 190 -22.23 8.18 13.35
N HIS A 191 -23.36 8.14 12.66
CA HIS A 191 -24.12 6.91 12.43
C HIS A 191 -23.88 6.47 11.00
N ILE A 192 -23.21 5.34 10.84
CA ILE A 192 -22.83 4.79 9.53
C ILE A 192 -23.39 3.38 9.37
N TRP A 193 -23.50 2.93 8.13
CA TRP A 193 -23.70 1.52 7.83
C TRP A 193 -22.36 0.88 7.56
N VAL A 194 -22.06 -0.25 8.19
CA VAL A 194 -20.82 -0.99 7.96
C VAL A 194 -21.12 -2.41 7.51
N GLY A 195 -20.48 -2.83 6.42
CA GLY A 195 -20.40 -4.24 6.04
C GLY A 195 -19.15 -4.85 6.63
N ILE A 196 -19.28 -5.82 7.54
CA ILE A 196 -18.17 -6.41 8.29
C ILE A 196 -17.90 -7.83 7.83
N THR A 197 -16.63 -8.17 7.69
CA THR A 197 -16.12 -9.52 7.44
C THR A 197 -14.98 -9.81 8.40
N THR A 198 -14.99 -10.98 9.03
CA THR A 198 -13.93 -11.43 9.93
C THR A 198 -13.23 -12.65 9.36
N SER A 199 -11.90 -12.71 9.49
CA SER A 199 -11.11 -13.86 9.05
C SER A 199 -10.01 -14.19 10.06
N GLN A 200 -9.67 -15.48 10.18
CA GLN A 200 -8.59 -15.90 11.07
C GLN A 200 -7.23 -15.59 10.43
N LEU A 201 -6.34 -14.96 11.21
CA LEU A 201 -4.95 -14.79 10.82
C LEU A 201 -4.15 -16.02 11.28
N LYS A 202 -3.49 -16.70 10.33
CA LYS A 202 -2.70 -17.91 10.59
C LYS A 202 -1.24 -17.71 10.21
N ASN A 203 -0.33 -18.36 10.93
CA ASN A 203 1.09 -18.41 10.56
C ASN A 203 1.33 -19.43 9.41
N SER A 204 2.58 -19.52 8.95
CA SER A 204 3.00 -20.49 7.93
C SER A 204 2.82 -21.96 8.33
N SER A 205 2.70 -22.25 9.62
CA SER A 205 2.44 -23.58 10.18
C SER A 205 0.95 -23.92 10.30
N GLY A 206 0.05 -22.95 10.03
CA GLY A 206 -1.40 -23.11 10.13
C GLY A 206 -1.99 -22.78 11.51
N ASP A 207 -1.17 -22.38 12.48
CA ASP A 207 -1.62 -21.99 13.81
C ASP A 207 -2.29 -20.61 13.76
N LYS A 208 -3.41 -20.46 14.46
CA LYS A 208 -4.09 -19.18 14.64
C LYS A 208 -3.18 -18.25 15.46
N ILE A 209 -2.83 -17.11 14.86
CA ILE A 209 -2.04 -16.05 15.50
C ILE A 209 -2.85 -14.79 15.78
N GLY A 210 -4.10 -14.74 15.29
CA GLY A 210 -4.99 -13.61 15.50
C GLY A 210 -6.25 -13.66 14.66
N ILE A 211 -6.91 -12.51 14.56
CA ILE A 211 -8.12 -12.28 13.75
C ILE A 211 -7.94 -10.97 12.98
N ILE A 212 -8.39 -10.94 11.73
CA ILE A 212 -8.48 -9.72 10.92
C ILE A 212 -9.95 -9.35 10.75
N PHE A 213 -10.28 -8.11 11.06
CA PHE A 213 -11.55 -7.46 10.78
C PHE A 213 -11.39 -6.59 9.55
N ILE A 214 -12.26 -6.81 8.56
CA ILE A 214 -12.38 -5.98 7.37
C ILE A 214 -13.77 -5.39 7.39
N PHE A 215 -13.88 -4.07 7.25
CA PHE A 215 -15.16 -3.40 7.19
C PHE A 215 -15.18 -2.31 6.13
N THR A 216 -16.34 -2.12 5.51
CA THR A 216 -16.55 -1.10 4.48
C THR A 216 -17.71 -0.22 4.90
N ASP A 217 -17.54 1.10 4.79
CA ASP A 217 -18.64 2.05 4.96
C ASP A 217 -19.61 1.91 3.77
N LEU A 218 -20.85 1.57 4.08
CA LEU A 218 -21.94 1.35 3.14
C LEU A 218 -22.97 2.49 3.17
N THR A 219 -22.70 3.58 3.89
CA THR A 219 -23.67 4.66 4.12
C THR A 219 -24.18 5.25 2.81
N ASP A 220 -23.28 5.63 1.90
CA ASP A 220 -23.65 6.19 0.59
C ASP A 220 -24.39 5.17 -0.27
N ILE A 221 -23.96 3.91 -0.24
CA ILE A 221 -24.58 2.82 -0.99
C ILE A 221 -26.02 2.59 -0.51
N LYS A 222 -26.25 2.58 0.81
CA LYS A 222 -27.59 2.44 1.41
C LYS A 222 -28.49 3.63 1.13
N ALA A 223 -27.93 4.84 1.13
CA ALA A 223 -28.66 6.06 0.77
C ALA A 223 -29.14 6.01 -0.69
N LEU A 224 -28.24 5.64 -1.61
CA LEU A 224 -28.57 5.47 -3.03
C LEU A 224 -29.59 4.35 -3.25
N GLN A 225 -29.42 3.19 -2.58
CA GLN A 225 -30.36 2.08 -2.67
C GLN A 225 -31.76 2.50 -2.21
N SER A 226 -31.86 3.26 -1.11
CA SER A 226 -33.13 3.78 -0.60
C SER A 226 -33.79 4.75 -1.58
N GLN A 227 -33.02 5.62 -2.24
CA GLN A 227 -33.54 6.52 -3.28
C GLN A 227 -34.06 5.77 -4.50
N VAL A 228 -33.35 4.73 -4.94
CA VAL A 228 -33.77 3.88 -6.06
C VAL A 228 -35.06 3.13 -5.70
N ASP A 229 -35.13 2.52 -4.51
CA ASP A 229 -36.31 1.81 -4.03
C ASP A 229 -37.53 2.73 -3.95
N LEU A 230 -37.35 3.95 -3.41
CA LEU A 230 -38.40 4.96 -3.38
C LEU A 230 -38.88 5.31 -4.79
N LYS A 231 -37.95 5.60 -5.72
CA LYS A 231 -38.28 5.92 -7.11
C LYS A 231 -39.04 4.78 -7.79
N GLN A 232 -38.67 3.54 -7.53
CA GLN A 232 -39.35 2.37 -8.10
C GLN A 232 -40.78 2.23 -7.56
N ARG A 233 -40.97 2.38 -6.24
CA ARG A 233 -42.30 2.37 -5.62
C ARG A 233 -43.20 3.48 -6.18
N LEU A 234 -42.62 4.67 -6.38
CA LEU A 234 -43.33 5.79 -6.98
C LEU A 234 -43.69 5.54 -8.45
N SER A 235 -42.80 4.96 -9.24
CA SER A 235 -43.08 4.59 -10.64
C SER A 235 -44.22 3.57 -10.74
N GLN A 236 -44.20 2.53 -9.88
CA GLN A 236 -45.28 1.54 -9.80
C GLN A 236 -46.61 2.19 -9.39
N LEU A 237 -46.56 3.09 -8.40
CA LEU A 237 -47.71 3.89 -8.03
C LEU A 237 -48.21 4.72 -9.21
N GLY A 238 -47.34 5.32 -10.02
CA GLY A 238 -47.71 6.16 -11.16
C GLY A 238 -48.42 5.39 -12.27
N GLU A 239 -47.96 4.17 -12.58
CA GLU A 239 -48.62 3.28 -13.54
C GLU A 239 -50.02 2.86 -13.08
N MET A 240 -50.18 2.45 -11.82
CA MET A 240 -51.49 2.13 -11.25
C MET A 240 -52.39 3.37 -11.11
N SER A 241 -51.79 4.51 -10.76
CA SER A 241 -52.50 5.75 -10.49
C SER A 241 -53.12 6.33 -11.75
N ALA A 242 -52.59 6.07 -12.96
CA ALA A 242 -53.21 6.58 -14.18
C ALA A 242 -54.66 6.05 -14.35
N GLY A 243 -54.90 4.77 -14.10
CA GLY A 243 -56.23 4.16 -14.13
C GLY A 243 -57.13 4.68 -13.01
N ILE A 244 -56.64 4.64 -11.76
CA ILE A 244 -57.38 5.11 -10.58
C ILE A 244 -57.72 6.60 -10.70
N SER A 245 -56.80 7.42 -11.20
CA SER A 245 -57.01 8.86 -11.32
C SER A 245 -58.04 9.22 -12.38
N HIS A 246 -58.15 8.43 -13.45
CA HIS A 246 -59.26 8.59 -14.39
C HIS A 246 -60.61 8.27 -13.71
N GLU A 247 -60.69 7.23 -12.90
CA GLU A 247 -61.93 6.87 -12.18
C GLU A 247 -62.28 7.86 -11.07
N LEU A 248 -61.29 8.34 -10.31
CA LEU A 248 -61.47 9.38 -9.31
C LEU A 248 -61.91 10.69 -9.96
N ARG A 249 -61.20 11.15 -11.00
CA ARG A 249 -61.57 12.38 -11.73
C ARG A 249 -62.97 12.29 -12.33
N ASN A 250 -63.37 11.11 -12.81
CA ASN A 250 -64.73 10.87 -13.29
C ASN A 250 -65.76 11.01 -12.16
N SER A 251 -65.52 10.38 -11.00
CA SER A 251 -66.40 10.47 -9.83
C SER A 251 -66.51 11.90 -9.31
N MET A 252 -65.38 12.61 -9.20
CA MET A 252 -65.31 14.00 -8.77
C MET A 252 -66.00 14.94 -9.75
N SER A 253 -65.88 14.70 -11.06
CA SER A 253 -66.59 15.48 -12.09
C SER A 253 -68.11 15.35 -11.97
N VAL A 254 -68.61 14.15 -11.66
CA VAL A 254 -70.05 13.91 -11.43
C VAL A 254 -70.52 14.64 -10.17
N ILE A 255 -69.77 14.54 -9.05
CA ILE A 255 -70.11 15.23 -7.81
C ILE A 255 -70.05 16.76 -7.99
N SER A 256 -69.04 17.26 -8.70
CA SER A 256 -68.88 18.68 -9.04
C SER A 256 -70.04 19.19 -9.90
N GLY A 257 -70.50 18.37 -10.85
CA GLY A 257 -71.69 18.65 -11.66
C GLY A 257 -72.96 18.75 -10.80
N TYR A 258 -73.19 17.80 -9.88
CA TYR A 258 -74.32 17.86 -8.96
C TYR A 258 -74.24 19.03 -8.00
N ALA A 259 -73.06 19.33 -7.43
CA ALA A 259 -72.83 20.50 -6.59
C ALA A 259 -73.15 21.80 -7.35
N LYS A 260 -72.74 21.91 -8.61
CA LYS A 260 -73.02 23.07 -9.48
C LYS A 260 -74.49 23.20 -9.88
N LEU A 261 -75.23 22.10 -9.93
CA LEU A 261 -76.69 22.12 -10.13
C LEU A 261 -77.43 22.48 -8.85
N LEU A 262 -76.95 22.00 -7.69
CA LEU A 262 -77.46 22.36 -6.38
C LEU A 262 -77.25 23.85 -6.08
N SER A 263 -76.06 24.40 -6.36
CA SER A 263 -75.77 25.82 -6.12
C SER A 263 -76.70 26.78 -6.87
N LYS A 264 -77.30 26.33 -7.99
CA LYS A 264 -78.29 27.09 -8.77
C LYS A 264 -79.72 27.03 -8.21
N LYS A 265 -80.04 26.06 -7.36
CA LYS A 265 -81.41 25.78 -6.87
C LYS A 265 -81.59 25.99 -5.37
N VAL A 266 -80.50 26.21 -4.65
CA VAL A 266 -80.46 26.21 -3.19
C VAL A 266 -80.59 27.64 -2.63
N GLU A 267 -81.34 27.80 -1.54
CA GLU A 267 -81.51 29.08 -0.82
C GLU A 267 -80.18 29.60 -0.24
N ALA A 268 -80.09 30.91 0.00
CA ALA A 268 -78.84 31.57 0.42
C ALA A 268 -78.19 30.96 1.67
N SER A 269 -78.99 30.39 2.59
CA SER A 269 -78.54 29.73 3.82
C SER A 269 -77.72 28.46 3.60
N ASN A 270 -77.94 27.75 2.49
CA ASN A 270 -77.28 26.48 2.17
C ASN A 270 -76.21 26.64 1.08
N LYS A 271 -76.07 27.85 0.51
CA LYS A 271 -75.08 28.16 -0.53
C LYS A 271 -73.65 27.98 -0.03
N THR A 272 -73.38 28.38 1.22
CA THR A 272 -72.08 28.21 1.89
C THR A 272 -71.65 26.74 1.96
N THR A 273 -72.60 25.83 2.18
CA THR A 273 -72.35 24.38 2.22
C THR A 273 -72.02 23.82 0.84
N VAL A 274 -72.71 24.30 -0.20
CA VAL A 274 -72.45 23.87 -1.59
C VAL A 274 -71.10 24.39 -2.08
N ASP A 275 -70.76 25.64 -1.74
CA ASP A 275 -69.46 26.23 -2.08
C ASP A 275 -68.30 25.51 -1.37
N ALA A 276 -68.49 25.10 -0.10
CA ALA A 276 -67.52 24.29 0.62
C ALA A 276 -67.28 22.91 -0.04
N ILE A 277 -68.35 22.22 -0.45
CA ILE A 277 -68.24 20.95 -1.19
C ILE A 277 -67.48 21.15 -2.51
N GLN A 278 -67.77 22.22 -3.25
CA GLN A 278 -67.07 22.53 -4.50
C GLN A 278 -65.58 22.80 -4.27
N SER A 279 -65.23 23.49 -3.18
CA SER A 279 -63.84 23.74 -2.78
C SER A 279 -63.11 22.43 -2.45
N GLU A 280 -63.72 21.54 -1.69
CA GLU A 280 -63.12 20.24 -1.33
C GLU A 280 -62.85 19.36 -2.56
N ILE A 281 -63.75 19.40 -3.55
CA ILE A 281 -63.59 18.70 -4.82
C ILE A 281 -62.36 19.21 -5.58
N ASN A 282 -62.18 20.53 -5.63
CA ASN A 282 -61.02 21.14 -6.28
C ASN A 282 -59.71 20.79 -5.56
N ILE A 283 -59.73 20.70 -4.23
CA ILE A 283 -58.58 20.27 -3.43
C ILE A 283 -58.21 18.82 -3.78
N MET A 284 -59.19 17.92 -3.87
CA MET A 284 -58.95 16.53 -4.25
C MET A 284 -58.38 16.40 -5.67
N ASP A 285 -58.93 17.14 -6.65
CA ASP A 285 -58.42 17.13 -8.03
C ASP A 285 -56.97 17.62 -8.11
N ARG A 286 -56.61 18.62 -7.29
CA ARG A 286 -55.23 19.10 -7.16
C ARG A 286 -54.31 18.02 -6.59
N ILE A 287 -54.67 17.41 -5.46
CA ILE A 287 -53.88 16.35 -4.80
C ILE A 287 -53.64 15.17 -5.73
N ILE A 288 -54.68 14.71 -6.44
CA ILE A 288 -54.58 13.61 -7.41
C ILE A 288 -53.62 13.98 -8.54
N SER A 289 -53.72 15.21 -9.05
CA SER A 289 -52.88 15.68 -10.15
C SER A 289 -51.41 15.82 -9.73
N GLU A 290 -51.14 16.31 -8.51
CA GLU A 290 -49.79 16.40 -7.93
C GLU A 290 -49.17 15.02 -7.69
N LEU A 291 -49.95 14.07 -7.13
CA LEU A 291 -49.50 12.69 -6.91
C LEU A 291 -49.12 12.01 -8.24
N LEU A 292 -49.95 12.18 -9.27
CA LEU A 292 -49.69 11.65 -10.61
C LEU A 292 -48.46 12.26 -11.25
N ALA A 293 -48.31 13.58 -11.17
CA ALA A 293 -47.16 14.29 -11.73
C ALA A 293 -45.85 13.83 -11.07
N PHE A 294 -45.88 13.57 -9.76
CA PHE A 294 -44.73 13.06 -9.02
C PHE A 294 -44.39 11.60 -9.34
N ALA A 295 -45.40 10.77 -9.56
CA ALA A 295 -45.25 9.33 -9.77
C ALA A 295 -44.87 8.94 -11.21
N LYS A 296 -45.08 9.82 -12.19
CA LYS A 296 -44.87 9.52 -13.62
C LYS A 296 -43.51 10.06 -14.09
N PRO A 297 -42.66 9.24 -14.73
CA PRO A 297 -41.49 9.74 -15.45
C PRO A 297 -41.93 10.69 -16.57
N SER A 298 -41.62 11.97 -16.43
CA SER A 298 -41.94 12.97 -17.45
C SER A 298 -40.73 13.11 -18.38
N PHE A 299 -40.93 12.89 -19.68
CA PHE A 299 -39.94 13.29 -20.68
C PHE A 299 -39.95 14.81 -20.76
N LEU A 300 -38.80 15.45 -20.56
CA LEU A 300 -38.68 16.90 -20.64
C LEU A 300 -38.88 17.34 -22.10
N ASN A 301 -39.85 18.22 -22.33
CA ASN A 301 -40.00 18.87 -23.61
C ASN A 301 -39.12 20.13 -23.65
N MET A 302 -37.88 19.96 -24.08
CA MET A 302 -36.89 21.04 -24.07
C MET A 302 -37.17 22.05 -25.19
N GLU A 303 -37.54 23.28 -24.81
CA GLU A 303 -37.73 24.42 -25.70
C GLU A 303 -36.88 25.61 -25.24
N ASP A 304 -36.71 26.61 -26.11
CA ASP A 304 -36.04 27.86 -25.74
C ASP A 304 -37.02 28.74 -24.94
N VAL A 305 -36.74 28.92 -23.66
CA VAL A 305 -37.62 29.63 -22.70
C VAL A 305 -36.96 30.91 -22.24
N VAL A 306 -37.67 32.04 -22.37
CA VAL A 306 -37.28 33.33 -21.79
C VAL A 306 -37.76 33.38 -20.34
N ILE A 307 -36.84 33.17 -19.40
CA ILE A 307 -37.16 33.02 -17.97
C ILE A 307 -37.81 34.27 -17.38
N ASN A 308 -37.36 35.45 -17.80
CA ASN A 308 -37.87 36.72 -17.29
C ASN A 308 -39.36 36.91 -17.60
N GLU A 309 -39.81 36.50 -18.79
CA GLU A 309 -41.22 36.59 -19.17
C GLU A 309 -42.04 35.58 -18.37
N LEU A 310 -41.51 34.37 -18.18
CA LEU A 310 -42.17 33.31 -17.43
C LEU A 310 -42.37 33.67 -15.95
N ILE A 311 -41.35 34.24 -15.30
CA ILE A 311 -41.42 34.74 -13.92
C ILE A 311 -42.42 35.89 -13.82
N LYS A 312 -42.41 36.82 -14.78
CA LYS A 312 -43.34 37.96 -14.78
C LYS A 312 -44.80 37.51 -14.92
N GLU A 313 -45.07 36.55 -15.79
CA GLU A 313 -46.41 36.01 -16.01
C GLU A 313 -46.92 35.25 -14.77
N THR A 314 -46.07 34.40 -14.18
CA THR A 314 -46.43 33.60 -12.99
C THR A 314 -46.59 34.47 -11.74
N ALA A 315 -45.75 35.50 -11.55
CA ALA A 315 -45.91 36.48 -10.49
C ALA A 315 -47.22 37.26 -10.60
N ALA A 316 -47.58 37.73 -11.80
CA ALA A 316 -48.83 38.46 -12.03
C ALA A 316 -50.06 37.60 -11.73
N SER A 317 -50.02 36.32 -12.09
CA SER A 317 -51.09 35.36 -11.80
C SER A 317 -51.28 35.12 -10.29
N ALA A 318 -50.19 35.02 -9.53
CA ALA A 318 -50.24 34.77 -8.09
C ALA A 318 -50.70 35.99 -7.27
N VAL A 319 -50.33 37.21 -7.68
CA VAL A 319 -50.68 38.46 -6.97
C VAL A 319 -52.06 38.99 -7.37
N GLY A 320 -52.58 38.62 -8.54
CA GLY A 320 -53.84 39.13 -9.10
C GLY A 320 -55.09 38.97 -8.22
N GLY A 321 -55.01 38.29 -7.08
CA GLY A 321 -56.06 38.18 -6.07
C GLY A 321 -55.76 38.82 -4.71
N ASN A 322 -54.57 39.38 -4.47
CA ASN A 322 -54.17 39.88 -3.15
C ASN A 322 -53.40 41.21 -3.22
N GLU A 323 -54.12 42.33 -3.04
CA GLU A 323 -53.55 43.70 -3.10
C GLU A 323 -52.53 44.02 -2.00
N SER A 324 -52.43 43.16 -0.97
CA SER A 324 -51.50 43.34 0.16
C SER A 324 -50.08 42.84 -0.12
N VAL A 325 -49.87 42.11 -1.23
CA VAL A 325 -48.57 41.55 -1.62
C VAL A 325 -48.00 42.32 -2.81
N LYS A 326 -46.75 42.78 -2.70
CA LYS A 326 -46.02 43.45 -3.78
C LYS A 326 -44.88 42.58 -4.29
N VAL A 327 -44.74 42.47 -5.61
CA VAL A 327 -43.62 41.74 -6.23
C VAL A 327 -42.67 42.73 -6.89
N ALA A 328 -41.39 42.67 -6.52
CA ALA A 328 -40.32 43.39 -7.16
C ALA A 328 -39.47 42.40 -7.98
N LEU A 329 -39.42 42.60 -9.30
CA LEU A 329 -38.61 41.81 -10.22
C LEU A 329 -37.37 42.63 -10.60
N ASN A 330 -36.17 42.17 -10.26
CA ASN A 330 -34.91 42.84 -10.61
C ASN A 330 -34.04 42.00 -11.57
N PRO A 331 -34.50 41.72 -12.80
CA PRO A 331 -33.69 40.97 -13.75
C PRO A 331 -32.50 41.79 -14.26
N ALA A 332 -31.29 41.21 -14.19
CA ALA A 332 -30.08 41.84 -14.73
C ALA A 332 -30.03 41.87 -16.27
N ALA A 333 -30.59 40.86 -16.95
CA ALA A 333 -30.73 40.76 -18.42
C ALA A 333 -31.79 39.70 -18.81
N PRO A 334 -32.33 39.71 -20.05
CA PRO A 334 -33.18 38.63 -20.56
C PRO A 334 -32.38 37.33 -20.64
N LEU A 335 -32.78 36.33 -19.86
CA LEU A 335 -32.15 35.02 -19.80
C LEU A 335 -32.98 34.01 -20.61
N CYS A 336 -32.38 33.49 -21.67
CA CYS A 336 -32.95 32.41 -22.48
C CYS A 336 -32.21 31.10 -22.19
N ILE A 337 -32.96 30.06 -21.81
CA ILE A 337 -32.41 28.73 -21.54
C ILE A 337 -33.20 27.64 -22.26
N LYS A 338 -32.54 26.51 -22.55
CA LYS A 338 -33.26 25.30 -22.96
C LYS A 338 -33.85 24.60 -21.74
N ALA A 339 -35.16 24.58 -21.64
CA ALA A 339 -35.88 23.96 -20.53
C ALA A 339 -37.30 23.55 -20.95
N ASP A 340 -38.00 22.82 -20.08
CA ASP A 340 -39.43 22.57 -20.22
C ASP A 340 -40.21 23.76 -19.64
N GLY A 341 -40.76 24.60 -20.52
CA GLY A 341 -41.44 25.84 -20.13
C GLY A 341 -42.70 25.58 -19.30
N VAL A 342 -43.38 24.46 -19.50
CA VAL A 342 -44.60 24.09 -18.74
C VAL A 342 -44.23 23.71 -17.31
N LEU A 343 -43.20 22.88 -17.13
CA LEU A 343 -42.74 22.48 -15.79
C LEU A 343 -42.15 23.65 -15.01
N LEU A 344 -41.41 24.54 -15.67
CA LEU A 344 -40.89 25.76 -15.03
C LEU A 344 -42.03 26.69 -14.61
N ARG A 345 -43.06 26.87 -15.45
CA ARG A 345 -44.25 27.67 -15.11
C ARG A 345 -44.92 27.15 -13.85
N GLN A 346 -45.08 25.83 -13.75
CA GLN A 346 -45.64 25.18 -12.58
C GLN A 346 -44.76 25.39 -11.33
N ALA A 347 -43.45 25.22 -11.46
CA ALA A 347 -42.52 25.45 -10.35
C ALA A 347 -42.59 26.89 -9.82
N PHE A 348 -42.54 27.90 -10.70
CA PHE A 348 -42.65 29.29 -10.30
C PHE A 348 -44.01 29.62 -9.70
N THR A 349 -45.10 29.11 -10.29
CA THR A 349 -46.46 29.29 -9.75
C THR A 349 -46.57 28.75 -8.32
N ASN A 350 -46.01 27.56 -8.06
CA ASN A 350 -46.00 26.96 -6.72
C ASN A 350 -45.16 27.78 -5.72
N LEU A 351 -44.01 28.31 -6.14
CA LEU A 351 -43.18 29.17 -5.28
C LEU A 351 -43.90 30.48 -4.91
N PHE A 352 -44.52 31.15 -5.90
CA PHE A 352 -45.27 32.38 -5.63
C PHE A 352 -46.50 32.12 -4.77
N ALA A 353 -47.23 31.03 -5.01
CA ALA A 353 -48.35 30.62 -4.16
C ALA A 353 -47.90 30.40 -2.71
N ASN A 354 -46.83 29.63 -2.49
CA ASN A 354 -46.28 29.39 -1.16
C ASN A 354 -45.81 30.69 -0.48
N ALA A 355 -45.24 31.63 -1.24
CA ALA A 355 -44.82 32.92 -0.72
C ALA A 355 -46.01 33.79 -0.28
N VAL A 356 -47.10 33.81 -1.06
CA VAL A 356 -48.35 34.51 -0.69
C VAL A 356 -49.00 33.87 0.53
N ASP A 357 -49.09 32.54 0.58
CA ASP A 357 -49.67 31.80 1.71
C ASP A 357 -48.89 32.02 3.01
N ALA A 358 -47.56 32.21 2.93
CA ALA A 358 -46.71 32.53 4.06
C ALA A 358 -46.86 33.98 4.57
N MET A 359 -47.55 34.85 3.82
CA MET A 359 -47.72 36.28 4.12
C MET A 359 -49.21 36.71 4.16
N PRO A 360 -49.99 36.20 5.13
CA PRO A 360 -51.43 36.48 5.23
C PRO A 360 -51.76 37.96 5.49
N ASP A 361 -50.86 38.71 6.14
CA ASP A 361 -51.02 40.15 6.41
C ASP A 361 -50.40 41.05 5.32
N GLY A 362 -49.93 40.46 4.22
CA GLY A 362 -49.22 41.13 3.14
C GLY A 362 -47.70 41.16 3.32
N GLY A 363 -47.00 41.64 2.28
CA GLY A 363 -45.53 41.64 2.27
C GLY A 363 -44.93 41.89 0.89
N ASN A 364 -43.60 41.79 0.80
CA ASN A 364 -42.85 41.99 -0.44
C ASN A 364 -42.17 40.69 -0.87
N ILE A 365 -42.36 40.28 -2.13
CA ILE A 365 -41.61 39.20 -2.78
C ILE A 365 -40.56 39.84 -3.68
N GLU A 366 -39.30 39.47 -3.49
CA GLU A 366 -38.17 39.92 -4.31
C GLU A 366 -37.61 38.74 -5.12
N VAL A 367 -37.44 38.96 -6.44
CA VAL A 367 -36.94 37.95 -7.38
C VAL A 367 -35.82 38.50 -8.25
#